data_AF-A0A7X4BXF9-F1
#
_entry.id   AF-A0A7X4BXF9-F1
#
_cell.length_a   1.000
_cell.length_b   1.000
_cell.length_c   1.000
_cell.angle_alpha   90.00
_cell.angle_beta   90.00
_cell.angle_gamma   90.00
#
_symmetry.space_group_name_H-M   'P 1'
#
loop_
_entity.id
_entity.type
_entity.pdbx_description
1 polymer ?
#
loop_
_entity_poly.entity_id
_entity_poly.type
_entity_poly.pdbx_seq_one_letter_code
_entity_poly.pdbx_strand_id
1 'polypeptide(L)'
;MHAKRREIDVIAPDPVNLERPPLRAGWQNTPRYGPLDHTVAGPAIAIVLLILPAVLAVMGANQVAGWLDPLIVSVTTPLAESIDGWPGALGAVFAGDYGLLTMGPLLFVWAVPTVLVYSVLISAYKASGLADRIGTALHPLLRPFGLHGRDVTQVLMGFGCNVPAIVSTRACLSCTRPTTVGAIAFGSACSYQLGATLAVFAAADRSSLVVPYLALLVVATLVYTRLISKPDMRATLSALLIESRTVLTWPSIAAVGAEARGMIWAFFRTAVPIFFAIAMIASILEWSGALDAAGPLLAPAMAVFALPAEAALPTVLAAVRKDGILLLAEAGTVASLNATQLLVATFLAGTVLPCLVTAITIGRELGVRFAGGLVLKQSAFAATVAATVGWASVLLVG
;
A
#
# COMPACT_ATOMS: atom_id res chain seq x y z
N MET A 1 -45.79 58.25 24.74
CA MET A 1 -45.02 57.61 23.66
C MET A 1 -45.51 56.18 23.49
N HIS A 2 -46.47 55.95 22.59
CA HIS A 2 -47.04 54.62 22.32
C HIS A 2 -46.32 53.98 21.14
N ALA A 3 -45.56 52.90 21.40
CA ALA A 3 -44.92 52.11 20.36
C ALA A 3 -45.97 51.24 19.64
N LYS A 4 -46.22 51.57 18.38
CA LYS A 4 -47.15 50.85 17.49
C LYS A 4 -46.48 49.53 17.06
N ARG A 5 -46.97 48.41 17.60
CA ARG A 5 -46.54 47.06 17.21
C ARG A 5 -46.94 46.84 15.75
N ARG A 6 -45.97 46.69 14.83
CA ARG A 6 -46.24 46.24 13.45
C ARG A 6 -46.49 44.73 13.51
N GLU A 7 -47.70 44.30 13.21
CA GLU A 7 -47.97 42.91 12.83
C GLU A 7 -47.27 42.66 11.50
N ILE A 8 -46.40 41.66 11.48
CA ILE A 8 -45.83 41.11 10.27
C ILE A 8 -46.82 40.06 9.80
N ASP A 9 -47.54 40.32 8.72
CA ASP A 9 -48.35 39.31 8.05
C ASP A 9 -47.41 38.20 7.58
N VAL A 10 -47.49 37.05 8.26
CA VAL A 10 -46.86 35.82 7.82
C VAL A 10 -47.65 35.37 6.60
N ILE A 11 -47.12 35.68 5.41
CA ILE A 11 -47.59 35.10 4.15
C ILE A 11 -47.46 33.58 4.32
N ALA A 12 -48.60 32.90 4.50
CA ALA A 12 -48.63 31.45 4.48
C ALA A 12 -48.03 31.01 3.14
N PRO A 13 -47.01 30.13 3.12
CA PRO A 13 -46.50 29.63 1.87
C PRO A 13 -47.65 28.95 1.14
N ASP A 14 -47.83 29.26 -0.14
CA ASP A 14 -48.78 28.57 -1.00
C ASP A 14 -48.67 27.06 -0.76
N PRO A 15 -49.79 26.32 -0.63
CA PRO A 15 -49.74 24.89 -0.41
C PRO A 15 -48.93 24.30 -1.57
N VAL A 16 -47.71 23.85 -1.28
CA VAL A 16 -46.86 23.15 -2.24
C VAL A 16 -47.70 21.99 -2.73
N ASN A 17 -48.19 22.09 -3.96
CA ASN A 17 -48.99 21.07 -4.57
C ASN A 17 -48.04 19.91 -4.85
N LEU A 18 -47.87 19.04 -3.85
CA LEU A 18 -47.15 17.79 -3.92
C LEU A 18 -48.00 16.81 -4.72
N GLU A 19 -48.26 17.13 -6.00
CA GLU A 19 -48.54 16.10 -6.99
C GLU A 19 -47.27 15.26 -7.05
N ARG A 20 -47.19 14.26 -6.17
CA ARG A 20 -46.20 13.20 -6.28
C ARG A 20 -46.48 12.60 -7.65
N PRO A 21 -45.56 12.68 -8.63
CA PRO A 21 -45.74 11.94 -9.87
C PRO A 21 -46.02 10.50 -9.45
N PRO A 22 -46.95 9.77 -10.12
CA PRO A 22 -47.29 8.42 -9.72
C PRO A 22 -45.97 7.65 -9.64
N LEU A 23 -45.52 7.37 -8.41
CA LEU A 23 -44.37 6.53 -8.16
C LEU A 23 -44.79 5.21 -8.79
N ARG A 24 -44.21 4.88 -9.95
CA ARG A 24 -44.30 3.55 -10.53
C ARG A 24 -43.57 2.62 -9.57
N ALA A 25 -44.27 2.26 -8.49
CA ALA A 25 -43.82 1.30 -7.51
C ALA A 25 -43.59 -0.01 -8.24
N GLY A 26 -42.35 -0.51 -8.22
CA GLY A 26 -42.00 -1.80 -8.83
C GLY A 26 -40.84 -1.79 -9.82
N TRP A 27 -40.23 -0.66 -10.15
CA TRP A 27 -38.92 -0.66 -10.84
C TRP A 27 -37.81 -1.05 -9.85
N GLN A 28 -37.72 -2.34 -9.53
CA GLN A 28 -36.52 -2.92 -8.96
C GLN A 28 -35.55 -3.18 -10.11
N ASN A 29 -34.67 -2.21 -10.39
CA ASN A 29 -33.56 -2.39 -11.32
C ASN A 29 -32.49 -3.27 -10.66
N THR A 30 -32.85 -4.54 -10.37
CA THR A 30 -31.92 -5.51 -9.82
C THR A 30 -30.92 -5.86 -10.91
N PRO A 31 -29.61 -5.73 -10.65
CA PRO A 31 -28.62 -6.01 -11.68
C PRO A 31 -28.69 -7.46 -12.12
N ARG A 32 -28.40 -7.71 -13.40
CA ARG A 32 -28.33 -9.07 -13.95
C ARG A 32 -27.29 -9.90 -13.21
N TYR A 33 -27.64 -11.16 -12.94
CA TYR A 33 -26.74 -12.17 -12.43
C TYR A 33 -25.56 -12.35 -13.39
N GLY A 34 -24.36 -12.21 -12.85
CA GLY A 34 -23.10 -12.42 -13.57
C GLY A 34 -22.28 -13.56 -12.97
N PRO A 35 -21.11 -13.87 -13.55
CA PRO A 35 -20.23 -14.93 -13.07
C PRO A 35 -19.70 -14.68 -11.63
N LEU A 36 -19.66 -13.42 -11.19
CA LEU A 36 -19.27 -13.03 -9.83
C LEU A 36 -20.33 -13.36 -8.76
N ASP A 37 -21.58 -13.62 -9.15
CA ASP A 37 -22.69 -13.90 -8.21
C ASP A 37 -22.77 -15.39 -7.84
N HIS A 38 -21.93 -16.25 -8.43
CA HIS A 38 -21.86 -17.66 -8.03
C HIS A 38 -21.28 -17.81 -6.63
N THR A 39 -21.91 -18.65 -5.79
CA THR A 39 -21.51 -18.85 -4.39
C THR A 39 -20.09 -19.39 -4.19
N VAL A 40 -19.60 -20.22 -5.13
CA VAL A 40 -18.26 -20.85 -5.05
C VAL A 40 -17.31 -20.28 -6.10
N ALA A 41 -17.75 -20.14 -7.35
CA ALA A 41 -16.91 -19.60 -8.41
C ALA A 41 -16.73 -18.07 -8.30
N GLY A 42 -17.70 -17.36 -7.72
CA GLY A 42 -17.67 -15.90 -7.56
C GLY A 42 -16.47 -15.40 -6.76
N PRO A 43 -16.21 -15.93 -5.54
CA PRO A 43 -15.02 -15.55 -4.77
C PRO A 43 -13.70 -15.83 -5.51
N ALA A 44 -13.58 -16.97 -6.19
CA ALA A 44 -12.35 -17.29 -6.95
C ALA A 44 -12.14 -16.31 -8.11
N ILE A 45 -13.18 -16.02 -8.88
CA ILE A 45 -13.14 -15.03 -9.97
C ILE A 45 -12.84 -13.63 -9.42
N ALA A 46 -13.41 -13.29 -8.26
CA ALA A 46 -13.15 -12.02 -7.59
C ALA A 46 -11.69 -11.90 -7.13
N ILE A 47 -11.07 -12.97 -6.61
CA ILE A 47 -9.64 -12.99 -6.26
C ILE A 47 -8.77 -12.78 -7.50
N VAL A 48 -9.08 -13.48 -8.60
CA VAL A 48 -8.33 -13.33 -9.86
C VAL A 48 -8.45 -11.90 -10.40
N LEU A 49 -9.68 -11.36 -10.47
CA LEU A 49 -9.91 -9.99 -10.90
C LEU A 49 -9.27 -8.95 -9.96
N LEU A 50 -9.13 -9.28 -8.67
CA LEU A 50 -8.46 -8.45 -7.68
C LEU A 50 -6.95 -8.41 -7.90
N ILE A 51 -6.31 -9.53 -8.22
CA ILE A 51 -4.86 -9.62 -8.46
C ILE A 51 -4.47 -9.03 -9.83
N LEU A 52 -5.37 -9.12 -10.82
CA LEU A 52 -5.08 -8.75 -12.21
C LEU A 52 -4.55 -7.31 -12.40
N PRO A 53 -5.12 -6.25 -11.81
CA PRO A 53 -4.57 -4.90 -11.92
C PRO A 53 -3.16 -4.75 -11.36
N ALA A 54 -2.86 -5.43 -10.25
CA ALA A 54 -1.53 -5.38 -9.66
C ALA A 54 -0.49 -6.06 -10.56
N VAL A 55 -0.82 -7.24 -11.11
CA VAL A 55 0.05 -7.96 -12.05
C VAL A 55 0.28 -7.15 -13.32
N LEU A 56 -0.80 -6.63 -13.93
CA LEU A 56 -0.69 -5.81 -15.15
C LEU A 56 0.10 -4.52 -14.91
N ALA A 57 -0.10 -3.86 -13.77
CA ALA A 57 0.65 -2.67 -13.42
C ALA A 57 2.14 -2.96 -13.22
N VAL A 58 2.49 -4.02 -12.50
CA VAL A 58 3.89 -4.42 -12.28
C VAL A 58 4.56 -4.82 -13.60
N MET A 59 3.91 -5.65 -14.41
CA MET A 59 4.45 -6.06 -15.71
C MET A 59 4.63 -4.88 -16.66
N GLY A 60 3.60 -4.05 -16.80
CA GLY A 60 3.64 -2.87 -17.67
C GLY A 60 4.66 -1.84 -17.21
N ALA A 61 4.75 -1.60 -15.89
CA ALA A 61 5.69 -0.65 -15.35
C ALA A 61 7.14 -1.15 -15.39
N ASN A 62 7.39 -2.43 -15.13
CA ASN A 62 8.73 -3.00 -15.28
C ASN A 62 9.21 -2.94 -16.73
N GLN A 63 8.31 -3.11 -17.70
CA GLN A 63 8.66 -2.98 -19.12
C GLN A 63 9.04 -1.54 -19.47
N VAL A 64 8.26 -0.56 -19.00
CA VAL A 64 8.58 0.87 -19.17
C VAL A 64 9.87 1.23 -18.45
N ALA A 65 10.04 0.77 -17.21
CA ALA A 65 11.24 1.01 -16.41
C ALA A 65 12.48 0.43 -17.10
N GLY A 66 12.43 -0.80 -17.61
CA GLY A 66 13.55 -1.39 -18.34
C GLY A 66 13.96 -0.63 -19.60
N TRP A 67 13.06 0.17 -20.19
CA TRP A 67 13.38 1.04 -21.33
C TRP A 67 13.95 2.40 -20.87
N LEU A 68 13.47 2.93 -19.75
CA LEU A 68 13.88 4.23 -19.21
C LEU A 68 15.18 4.14 -18.39
N ASP A 69 15.41 3.04 -17.69
CA ASP A 69 16.56 2.80 -16.82
C ASP A 69 17.91 3.01 -17.54
N PRO A 70 18.20 2.40 -18.71
CA PRO A 70 19.48 2.62 -19.39
C PRO A 70 19.67 4.06 -19.86
N LEU A 71 18.60 4.74 -20.29
CA LEU A 71 18.64 6.15 -20.69
C LEU A 71 18.99 7.04 -19.50
N ILE A 72 18.38 6.77 -18.35
CA ILE A 72 18.57 7.58 -17.15
C ILE A 72 19.93 7.32 -16.54
N VAL A 73 20.35 6.05 -16.42
CA VAL A 73 21.70 5.68 -15.99
C VAL A 73 22.76 6.35 -16.87
N SER A 74 22.58 6.39 -18.20
CA SER A 74 23.54 7.04 -19.11
C SER A 74 23.70 8.55 -18.90
N VAL A 75 22.70 9.20 -18.28
CA VAL A 75 22.74 10.63 -17.95
C VAL A 75 23.17 10.85 -16.51
N THR A 76 22.78 9.98 -15.58
CA THR A 76 23.02 10.16 -14.14
C THR A 76 24.40 9.72 -13.72
N THR A 77 24.98 8.65 -14.28
CA THR A 77 26.33 8.21 -13.92
C THR A 77 27.43 9.21 -14.28
N PRO A 78 27.51 9.81 -15.50
CA PRO A 78 28.54 10.81 -15.79
C PRO A 78 28.33 12.10 -15.00
N LEU A 79 27.07 12.41 -14.65
CA LEU A 79 26.74 13.59 -13.85
C LEU A 79 27.12 13.37 -12.38
N ALA A 80 26.95 12.16 -11.85
CA ALA A 80 27.38 11.78 -10.50
C ALA A 80 28.92 11.81 -10.39
N GLU A 81 29.62 11.23 -11.37
CA GLU A 81 31.09 11.25 -11.45
C GLU A 81 31.66 12.68 -11.56
N SER A 82 30.95 13.58 -12.26
CA SER A 82 31.34 14.99 -12.36
C SER A 82 31.18 15.77 -11.04
N ILE A 83 30.34 15.28 -10.13
CA ILE A 83 30.01 15.91 -8.84
C ILE A 83 30.79 15.27 -7.69
N ASP A 84 31.37 14.09 -7.88
CA ASP A 84 32.18 13.37 -6.89
C ASP A 84 33.43 14.17 -6.43
N GLY A 85 33.86 15.16 -7.21
CA GLY A 85 34.92 16.11 -6.84
C GLY A 85 34.50 17.27 -5.92
N TRP A 86 33.23 17.37 -5.50
CA TRP A 86 32.76 18.47 -4.65
C TRP A 86 33.11 18.24 -3.17
N PRO A 87 33.72 19.23 -2.47
CA PRO A 87 34.12 19.04 -1.09
C PRO A 87 32.93 19.02 -0.11
N GLY A 88 32.97 18.06 0.82
CA GLY A 88 32.15 18.03 2.04
C GLY A 88 30.78 17.35 1.89
N ALA A 89 29.86 17.65 2.81
CA ALA A 89 28.53 17.04 2.88
C ALA A 89 27.68 17.24 1.61
N LEU A 90 28.01 18.23 0.76
CA LEU A 90 27.32 18.47 -0.51
C LEU A 90 27.65 17.37 -1.55
N GLY A 91 28.88 16.88 -1.60
CA GLY A 91 29.25 15.74 -2.45
C GLY A 91 28.48 14.48 -2.05
N ALA A 92 28.42 14.18 -0.74
CA ALA A 92 27.65 13.06 -0.22
C ALA A 92 26.14 13.17 -0.50
N VAL A 93 25.54 14.36 -0.35
CA VAL A 93 24.09 14.59 -0.56
C VAL A 93 23.66 14.43 -2.01
N PHE A 94 24.51 14.78 -2.97
CA PHE A 94 24.19 14.64 -4.38
C PHE A 94 24.71 13.32 -4.97
N ALA A 95 25.98 12.98 -4.76
CA ALA A 95 26.65 11.85 -5.42
C ALA A 95 26.85 10.59 -4.55
N GLY A 96 26.57 10.63 -3.25
CA GLY A 96 26.73 9.46 -2.36
C GLY A 96 25.82 8.27 -2.71
N ASP A 97 26.08 7.11 -2.11
CA ASP A 97 25.32 5.87 -2.38
C ASP A 97 23.84 6.03 -2.00
N TYR A 98 23.53 6.84 -0.97
CA TYR A 98 22.14 7.23 -0.62
C TYR A 98 21.73 8.62 -1.14
N GLY A 99 22.55 9.24 -1.99
CA GLY A 99 22.38 10.58 -2.51
C GLY A 99 21.14 10.79 -3.39
N LEU A 100 20.78 12.06 -3.60
CA LEU A 100 19.60 12.42 -4.38
C LEU A 100 19.74 12.07 -5.86
N LEU A 101 20.96 12.15 -6.42
CA LEU A 101 21.21 11.91 -7.85
C LEU A 101 21.31 10.41 -8.17
N THR A 102 21.66 9.57 -7.21
CA THR A 102 21.72 8.11 -7.35
C THR A 102 20.34 7.50 -7.10
N MET A 103 19.69 7.83 -5.98
CA MET A 103 18.41 7.23 -5.57
C MET A 103 17.17 7.94 -6.13
N GLY A 104 17.26 9.24 -6.41
CA GLY A 104 16.13 10.02 -6.94
C GLY A 104 15.64 9.54 -8.30
N PRO A 105 16.51 9.39 -9.31
CA PRO A 105 16.10 8.92 -10.64
C PRO A 105 15.49 7.52 -10.59
N LEU A 106 16.04 6.60 -9.80
CA LEU A 106 15.48 5.27 -9.57
C LEU A 106 14.03 5.35 -9.06
N LEU A 107 13.71 6.26 -8.14
CA LEU A 107 12.31 6.47 -7.73
C LEU A 107 11.44 6.91 -8.92
N PHE A 108 11.91 7.84 -9.75
CA PHE A 108 11.12 8.32 -10.88
C PHE A 108 10.93 7.23 -11.95
N VAL A 109 11.95 6.44 -12.26
CA VAL A 109 11.89 5.35 -13.25
C VAL A 109 10.95 4.25 -12.79
N TRP A 110 11.06 3.84 -11.53
CA TRP A 110 10.39 2.63 -11.05
C TRP A 110 9.04 2.93 -10.37
N ALA A 111 8.90 4.05 -9.65
CA ALA A 111 7.65 4.36 -8.95
C ALA A 111 6.60 5.04 -9.84
N VAL A 112 6.99 6.01 -10.69
CA VAL A 112 6.01 6.83 -11.43
C VAL A 112 5.23 6.02 -12.48
N PRO A 113 5.86 5.20 -13.36
CA PRO A 113 5.11 4.39 -14.31
C PRO A 113 4.17 3.42 -13.61
N THR A 114 4.62 2.82 -12.50
CA THR A 114 3.82 1.88 -11.73
C THR A 114 2.58 2.54 -11.13
N VAL A 115 2.75 3.71 -10.51
CA VAL A 115 1.62 4.48 -9.97
C VAL A 115 0.67 4.89 -11.10
N LEU A 116 1.19 5.32 -12.26
CA LEU A 116 0.37 5.75 -13.38
C LEU A 116 -0.49 4.61 -13.94
N VAL A 117 0.10 3.47 -14.27
CA VAL A 117 -0.62 2.31 -14.81
C VAL A 117 -1.63 1.80 -13.78
N TYR A 118 -1.22 1.68 -12.52
CA TYR A 118 -2.11 1.22 -11.47
C TYR A 118 -3.30 2.15 -11.22
N SER A 119 -3.05 3.47 -11.16
CA SER A 119 -4.10 4.47 -10.98
C SER A 119 -5.13 4.44 -12.11
N VAL A 120 -4.69 4.21 -13.36
CA VAL A 120 -5.62 4.07 -14.49
C VAL A 120 -6.47 2.80 -14.36
N LEU A 121 -5.85 1.65 -14.07
CA LEU A 121 -6.56 0.36 -13.96
C LEU A 121 -7.58 0.38 -12.81
N ILE A 122 -7.19 0.86 -11.64
CA ILE A 122 -8.10 0.96 -10.49
C ILE A 122 -9.20 2.00 -10.73
N SER A 123 -8.89 3.12 -11.37
CA SER A 123 -9.92 4.11 -11.72
C SER A 123 -10.95 3.53 -12.70
N ALA A 124 -10.53 2.68 -13.64
CA ALA A 124 -11.44 1.93 -14.51
C ALA A 124 -12.30 0.93 -13.73
N TYR A 125 -11.72 0.23 -12.75
CA TYR A 125 -12.45 -0.70 -11.88
C TYR A 125 -13.50 0.00 -11.01
N LYS A 126 -13.19 1.20 -10.51
CA LYS A 126 -14.14 2.05 -9.78
C LYS A 126 -15.24 2.56 -10.71
N ALA A 127 -14.87 3.16 -11.84
CA ALA A 127 -15.82 3.78 -12.76
C ALA A 127 -16.79 2.78 -13.38
N SER A 128 -16.40 1.50 -13.48
CA SER A 128 -17.27 0.42 -13.96
C SER A 128 -18.15 -0.23 -12.89
N GLY A 129 -17.94 0.08 -11.61
CA GLY A 129 -18.60 -0.61 -10.49
C GLY A 129 -18.07 -2.03 -10.24
N LEU A 130 -17.01 -2.45 -10.95
CA LEU A 130 -16.41 -3.77 -10.81
C LEU A 130 -15.78 -3.95 -9.42
N ALA A 131 -15.15 -2.90 -8.87
CA ALA A 131 -14.60 -2.92 -7.52
C ALA A 131 -15.66 -3.28 -6.48
N ASP A 132 -16.85 -2.68 -6.56
CA ASP A 132 -17.95 -2.94 -5.63
C ASP A 132 -18.45 -4.39 -5.74
N ARG A 133 -18.56 -4.94 -6.96
CA ARG A 133 -18.94 -6.35 -7.17
C ARG A 133 -17.90 -7.33 -6.63
N ILE A 134 -16.61 -7.06 -6.82
CA ILE A 134 -15.51 -7.83 -6.22
C ILE A 134 -15.67 -7.84 -4.69
N GLY A 135 -15.98 -6.67 -4.11
CA GLY A 135 -16.27 -6.53 -2.69
C GLY A 135 -17.45 -7.39 -2.21
N THR A 136 -18.57 -7.38 -2.94
CA THR A 136 -19.74 -8.22 -2.60
C THR A 136 -19.41 -9.71 -2.67
N ALA A 137 -18.69 -10.15 -3.70
CA ALA A 137 -18.31 -11.56 -3.88
C ALA A 137 -17.31 -12.05 -2.82
N LEU A 138 -16.39 -11.20 -2.37
CA LEU A 138 -15.38 -11.52 -1.34
C LEU A 138 -15.90 -11.38 0.10
N HIS A 139 -17.02 -10.70 0.30
CA HIS A 139 -17.59 -10.45 1.61
C HIS A 139 -17.68 -11.69 2.53
N PRO A 140 -18.24 -12.84 2.11
CA PRO A 140 -18.34 -14.01 2.98
C PRO A 140 -16.97 -14.55 3.43
N LEU A 141 -15.93 -14.41 2.60
CA LEU A 141 -14.57 -14.85 2.92
C LEU A 141 -13.87 -13.91 3.90
N LEU A 142 -14.21 -12.62 3.86
CA LEU A 142 -13.52 -11.57 4.61
C LEU A 142 -14.19 -11.19 5.94
N ARG A 143 -15.47 -11.52 6.09
CA ARG A 143 -16.23 -11.32 7.32
C ARG A 143 -15.58 -11.92 8.57
N PRO A 144 -14.99 -13.15 8.55
CA PRO A 144 -14.25 -13.66 9.70
C PRO A 144 -13.06 -12.77 10.08
N PHE A 145 -12.46 -12.05 9.15
CA PHE A 145 -11.31 -11.19 9.41
C PHE A 145 -11.69 -9.78 9.87
N GLY A 146 -13.00 -9.50 10.00
CA GLY A 146 -13.52 -8.20 10.44
C GLY A 146 -13.53 -7.14 9.34
N LEU A 147 -13.37 -7.55 8.07
CA LEU A 147 -13.43 -6.68 6.89
C LEU A 147 -14.78 -6.85 6.19
N HIS A 148 -15.32 -5.75 5.66
CA HIS A 148 -16.55 -5.77 4.86
C HIS A 148 -16.22 -5.65 3.37
N GLY A 149 -17.17 -5.99 2.49
CA GLY A 149 -16.98 -5.95 1.02
C GLY A 149 -16.49 -4.59 0.51
N ARG A 150 -16.96 -3.49 1.11
CA ARG A 150 -16.54 -2.13 0.80
C ARG A 150 -15.13 -1.78 1.28
N ASP A 151 -14.61 -2.47 2.30
CA ASP A 151 -13.24 -2.29 2.79
C ASP A 151 -12.21 -2.94 1.87
N VAL A 152 -12.59 -4.06 1.25
CA VAL A 152 -11.75 -4.82 0.32
C VAL A 152 -11.31 -3.96 -0.85
N THR A 153 -12.21 -3.12 -1.36
CA THR A 153 -11.89 -2.21 -2.47
C THR A 153 -10.80 -1.23 -2.08
N GLN A 154 -10.77 -0.78 -0.82
CA GLN A 154 -9.71 0.10 -0.32
C GLN A 154 -8.40 -0.65 -0.06
N VAL A 155 -8.47 -1.87 0.49
CA VAL A 155 -7.29 -2.74 0.63
C VAL A 155 -6.68 -3.02 -0.74
N LEU A 156 -7.51 -3.24 -1.76
CA LEU A 156 -7.08 -3.38 -3.14
C LEU A 156 -6.36 -2.12 -3.62
N MET A 157 -6.92 -0.92 -3.42
CA MET A 157 -6.22 0.33 -3.77
C MET A 157 -4.83 0.45 -3.15
N GLY A 158 -4.60 -0.14 -1.97
CA GLY A 158 -3.30 -0.16 -1.29
C GLY A 158 -2.19 -0.86 -2.10
N PHE A 159 -2.51 -1.91 -2.88
CA PHE A 159 -1.50 -2.59 -3.71
C PHE A 159 -0.87 -1.70 -4.77
N GLY A 160 -1.43 -0.51 -5.05
CA GLY A 160 -0.75 0.53 -5.80
C GLY A 160 0.10 1.39 -4.90
N CYS A 161 -0.56 2.26 -4.15
CA CYS A 161 0.07 3.13 -3.19
C CYS A 161 -0.78 3.23 -1.92
N ASN A 162 -0.16 3.01 -0.77
CA ASN A 162 -0.85 3.02 0.51
C ASN A 162 -1.39 4.42 0.88
N VAL A 163 -0.75 5.49 0.42
CA VAL A 163 -1.15 6.87 0.73
C VAL A 163 -2.56 7.22 0.23
N PRO A 164 -2.87 7.17 -1.08
CA PRO A 164 -4.21 7.46 -1.58
C PRO A 164 -5.23 6.42 -1.07
N ALA A 165 -4.82 5.17 -0.86
CA ALA A 165 -5.68 4.13 -0.30
C ALA A 165 -6.14 4.45 1.13
N ILE A 166 -5.24 4.96 1.99
CA ILE A 166 -5.58 5.40 3.34
C ILE A 166 -6.55 6.59 3.29
N VAL A 167 -6.32 7.56 2.42
CA VAL A 167 -7.22 8.72 2.26
C VAL A 167 -8.60 8.28 1.78
N SER A 168 -8.66 7.31 0.86
CA SER A 168 -9.94 6.80 0.34
C SER A 168 -10.70 5.91 1.34
N THR A 169 -10.07 5.46 2.43
CA THR A 169 -10.79 4.79 3.54
C THR A 169 -11.81 5.68 4.26
N ARG A 170 -11.90 6.97 3.96
CA ARG A 170 -13.03 7.83 4.37
C ARG A 170 -14.37 7.30 3.84
N ALA A 171 -14.34 6.51 2.77
CA ALA A 171 -15.51 5.82 2.24
C ALA A 171 -15.90 4.57 3.06
N CYS A 172 -15.02 4.04 3.91
CA CYS A 172 -15.30 2.87 4.75
C CYS A 172 -16.25 3.21 5.91
N LEU A 173 -16.88 2.18 6.47
CA LEU A 173 -17.67 2.32 7.69
C LEU A 173 -16.76 2.70 8.86
N SER A 174 -17.18 3.62 9.72
CA SER A 174 -16.38 4.08 10.87
C SER A 174 -15.89 2.95 11.78
N CYS A 175 -16.64 1.85 11.84
CA CYS A 175 -16.37 0.70 12.67
C CYS A 175 -15.35 -0.29 12.07
N THR A 176 -15.25 -0.40 10.73
CA THR A 176 -14.21 -1.19 10.05
C THR A 176 -13.03 -0.38 9.55
N ARG A 177 -13.15 0.94 9.45
CA ARG A 177 -12.08 1.81 8.97
C ARG A 177 -10.73 1.53 9.67
N PRO A 178 -10.64 1.36 11.00
CA PRO A 178 -9.37 1.01 11.66
C PRO A 178 -8.76 -0.31 11.20
N THR A 179 -9.59 -1.35 10.99
CA THR A 179 -9.14 -2.66 10.51
C THR A 179 -8.68 -2.59 9.06
N THR A 180 -9.38 -1.82 8.23
CA THR A 180 -9.05 -1.59 6.82
C THR A 180 -7.72 -0.85 6.68
N VAL A 181 -7.51 0.20 7.47
CA VAL A 181 -6.21 0.92 7.49
C VAL A 181 -5.09 0.00 7.95
N GLY A 182 -5.32 -0.85 8.96
CA GLY A 182 -4.34 -1.85 9.38
C GLY A 182 -4.03 -2.88 8.29
N ALA A 183 -5.04 -3.35 7.56
CA ALA A 183 -4.88 -4.26 6.43
C ALA A 183 -4.05 -3.61 5.30
N ILE A 184 -4.30 -2.33 4.99
CA ILE A 184 -3.52 -1.58 4.00
C ILE A 184 -2.07 -1.40 4.46
N ALA A 185 -1.86 -0.99 5.71
CA ALA A 185 -0.53 -0.69 6.24
C ALA A 185 0.39 -1.93 6.35
N PHE A 186 -0.19 -3.10 6.61
CA PHE A 186 0.54 -4.34 6.79
C PHE A 186 0.55 -5.23 5.52
N GLY A 187 -0.62 -5.45 4.94
CA GLY A 187 -0.82 -6.49 3.92
C GLY A 187 -0.81 -6.03 2.48
N SER A 188 -1.11 -4.76 2.24
CA SER A 188 -0.97 -4.17 0.91
C SER A 188 0.50 -3.83 0.67
N ALA A 189 1.26 -4.81 0.19
CA ALA A 189 2.55 -4.54 -0.43
C ALA A 189 2.30 -3.64 -1.62
N CYS A 190 2.67 -2.35 -1.49
CA CYS A 190 2.46 -1.39 -2.56
C CYS A 190 3.23 -1.83 -3.80
N SER A 191 2.84 -1.32 -4.96
CA SER A 191 3.33 -1.82 -6.24
C SER A 191 4.85 -1.70 -6.35
N TYR A 192 5.40 -0.66 -5.72
CA TYR A 192 6.84 -0.46 -5.57
C TYR A 192 7.49 -1.54 -4.69
N GLN A 193 6.90 -1.86 -3.53
CA GLN A 193 7.42 -2.94 -2.67
C GLN A 193 7.39 -4.28 -3.41
N LEU A 194 6.32 -4.61 -4.13
CA LEU A 194 6.25 -5.82 -4.95
C LEU A 194 7.33 -5.84 -6.03
N GLY A 195 7.58 -4.72 -6.72
CA GLY A 195 8.68 -4.61 -7.69
C GLY A 195 10.05 -4.82 -7.06
N ALA A 196 10.32 -4.18 -5.92
CA ALA A 196 11.59 -4.30 -5.20
C ALA A 196 11.83 -5.73 -4.69
N THR A 197 10.80 -6.42 -4.16
CA THR A 197 10.97 -7.82 -3.72
C THR A 197 11.21 -8.77 -4.89
N LEU A 198 10.57 -8.54 -6.04
CA LEU A 198 10.85 -9.29 -7.27
C LEU A 198 12.28 -9.07 -7.74
N ALA A 199 12.79 -7.84 -7.70
CA ALA A 199 14.16 -7.53 -8.07
C ALA A 199 15.19 -8.22 -7.16
N VAL A 200 14.97 -8.22 -5.84
CA VAL A 200 15.83 -8.93 -4.87
C VAL A 200 15.85 -10.43 -5.13
N PHE A 201 14.70 -11.06 -5.35
CA PHE A 201 14.66 -12.50 -5.61
C PHE A 201 15.22 -12.86 -7.00
N ALA A 202 15.10 -11.97 -7.98
CA ALA A 202 15.74 -12.14 -9.28
C ALA A 202 17.26 -12.02 -9.18
N ALA A 203 17.78 -11.04 -8.44
CA ALA A 203 19.22 -10.86 -8.21
C ALA A 203 19.85 -12.06 -7.47
N ALA A 204 19.07 -12.77 -6.65
CA ALA A 204 19.52 -13.99 -5.97
C ALA A 204 19.37 -15.28 -6.81
N ASP A 205 18.90 -15.22 -8.05
CA ASP A 205 18.52 -16.39 -8.87
C ASP A 205 17.50 -17.33 -8.18
N ARG A 206 16.66 -16.78 -7.28
CA ARG A 206 15.66 -17.52 -6.50
C ARG A 206 14.24 -17.03 -6.76
N SER A 207 13.86 -16.89 -8.02
CA SER A 207 12.51 -16.45 -8.43
C SER A 207 11.37 -17.33 -7.89
N SER A 208 11.65 -18.58 -7.50
CA SER A 208 10.67 -19.46 -6.84
C SER A 208 10.21 -18.95 -5.46
N LEU A 209 10.93 -18.00 -4.82
CA LEU A 209 10.59 -17.43 -3.52
C LEU A 209 9.41 -16.45 -3.58
N VAL A 210 8.98 -16.01 -4.77
CA VAL A 210 7.86 -15.08 -4.93
C VAL A 210 6.55 -15.68 -4.41
N VAL A 211 6.28 -16.94 -4.73
CA VAL A 211 5.06 -17.64 -4.29
C VAL A 211 5.00 -17.81 -2.77
N PRO A 212 6.03 -18.36 -2.08
CA PRO A 212 6.01 -18.46 -0.63
C PRO A 212 6.01 -17.08 0.05
N TYR A 213 6.64 -16.05 -0.54
CA TYR A 213 6.55 -14.69 -0.03
C TYR A 213 5.11 -14.16 -0.05
N LEU A 214 4.43 -14.25 -1.18
CA LEU A 214 3.04 -13.80 -1.31
C LEU A 214 2.10 -14.62 -0.42
N ALA A 215 2.30 -15.94 -0.34
CA ALA A 215 1.52 -16.80 0.55
C ALA A 215 1.70 -16.40 2.02
N LEU A 216 2.95 -16.19 2.45
CA LEU A 216 3.27 -15.72 3.80
C LEU A 216 2.63 -14.36 4.08
N LEU A 217 2.74 -13.40 3.15
CA LEU A 217 2.15 -12.08 3.27
C LEU A 217 0.62 -12.14 3.41
N VAL A 218 -0.06 -12.93 2.57
CA VAL A 218 -1.52 -13.10 2.63
C VAL A 218 -1.93 -13.73 3.96
N VAL A 219 -1.31 -14.85 4.36
CA VAL A 219 -1.64 -15.53 5.62
C VAL A 219 -1.37 -14.62 6.82
N ALA A 220 -0.21 -13.97 6.86
CA ALA A 220 0.12 -13.03 7.93
C ALA A 220 -0.88 -11.87 7.98
N THR A 221 -1.32 -11.35 6.84
CA THR A 221 -2.31 -10.26 6.78
C THR A 221 -3.68 -10.70 7.30
N LEU A 222 -4.13 -11.89 6.92
CA LEU A 222 -5.38 -12.46 7.41
C LEU A 222 -5.32 -12.68 8.92
N VAL A 223 -4.23 -13.24 9.44
CA VAL A 223 -4.03 -13.41 10.88
C VAL A 223 -3.99 -12.05 11.58
N TYR A 224 -3.21 -11.08 11.08
CA TYR A 224 -3.10 -9.74 11.63
C TYR A 224 -4.46 -9.04 11.72
N THR A 225 -5.21 -9.01 10.61
CA THR A 225 -6.54 -8.38 10.56
C THR A 225 -7.54 -9.07 11.50
N ARG A 226 -7.46 -10.41 11.63
CA ARG A 226 -8.21 -11.16 12.64
C ARG A 226 -7.79 -10.80 14.06
N LEU A 227 -6.54 -10.45 14.34
CA LEU A 227 -6.11 -10.07 15.69
C LEU A 227 -6.53 -8.64 16.05
N ILE A 228 -6.50 -7.70 15.10
CA ILE A 228 -6.85 -6.30 15.39
C ILE A 228 -8.36 -6.02 15.33
N SER A 229 -9.13 -6.86 14.61
CA SER A 229 -10.57 -6.63 14.45
C SER A 229 -11.35 -6.83 15.75
N LYS A 230 -12.35 -5.99 15.99
CA LYS A 230 -13.23 -6.13 17.16
C LYS A 230 -14.18 -7.33 16.98
N PRO A 231 -14.54 -8.07 18.05
CA PRO A 231 -15.47 -9.19 18.00
C PRO A 231 -16.82 -8.83 17.36
N ASP A 232 -17.36 -7.66 17.73
CA ASP A 232 -18.68 -7.18 17.28
C ASP A 232 -18.76 -6.98 15.76
N MET A 233 -17.63 -6.66 15.13
CA MET A 233 -17.54 -6.45 13.68
C MET A 233 -17.61 -7.75 12.87
N ARG A 234 -17.43 -8.90 13.53
CA ARG A 234 -17.55 -10.24 12.92
C ARG A 234 -18.96 -10.81 13.06
N ALA A 235 -19.84 -10.16 13.84
CA ALA A 235 -21.21 -10.60 14.08
C ALA A 235 -22.05 -10.62 12.78
N THR A 236 -23.20 -11.30 12.80
CA THR A 236 -24.05 -11.52 11.62
C THR A 236 -24.85 -10.30 11.19
N LEU A 237 -25.10 -9.37 12.11
CA LEU A 237 -25.89 -8.15 11.87
C LEU A 237 -25.21 -7.16 10.91
N SER A 238 -23.90 -7.25 10.71
CA SER A 238 -23.20 -6.42 9.72
C SER A 238 -23.56 -6.75 8.26
N ALA A 239 -24.18 -7.91 8.00
CA ALA A 239 -24.65 -8.28 6.67
C ALA A 239 -25.78 -7.34 6.15
N LEU A 240 -26.48 -6.63 7.05
CA LEU A 240 -27.55 -5.69 6.70
C LEU A 240 -27.03 -4.35 6.14
N LEU A 241 -25.72 -4.09 6.21
CA LEU A 241 -25.10 -2.82 5.76
C LEU A 241 -24.61 -2.86 4.32
N ILE A 242 -24.76 -3.97 3.61
CA ILE A 242 -24.30 -4.10 2.22
C ILE A 242 -25.44 -3.74 1.29
N GLU A 243 -25.28 -2.59 0.62
CA GLU A 243 -26.11 -2.20 -0.51
C GLU A 243 -26.06 -3.31 -1.57
N SER A 244 -27.22 -3.83 -1.94
CA SER A 244 -27.35 -4.93 -2.88
C SER A 244 -26.84 -4.53 -4.27
N ARG A 245 -25.93 -5.35 -4.82
CA ARG A 245 -25.50 -5.45 -6.24
C ARG A 245 -25.41 -4.11 -6.98
N THR A 246 -24.19 -3.69 -7.32
CA THR A 246 -23.98 -2.56 -8.23
C THR A 246 -24.21 -2.94 -9.69
N VAL A 247 -24.77 -2.01 -10.46
CA VAL A 247 -24.89 -2.14 -11.92
C VAL A 247 -23.52 -1.92 -12.53
N LEU A 248 -23.03 -2.89 -13.31
CA LEU A 248 -21.81 -2.73 -14.09
C LEU A 248 -22.10 -1.77 -15.25
N THR A 249 -21.30 -0.72 -15.35
CA THR A 249 -21.34 0.25 -16.45
C THR A 249 -20.00 0.24 -17.16
N TRP A 250 -20.00 0.66 -18.43
CA TRP A 250 -18.74 0.89 -19.13
C TRP A 250 -18.04 2.11 -18.51
N PRO A 251 -16.75 2.02 -18.17
CA PRO A 251 -16.04 3.11 -17.53
C PRO A 251 -15.91 4.29 -18.50
N SER A 252 -16.38 5.47 -18.11
CA SER A 252 -16.21 6.67 -18.92
C SER A 252 -14.75 7.14 -18.83
N ILE A 253 -14.11 7.36 -19.99
CA ILE A 253 -12.70 7.76 -20.08
C ILE A 253 -12.44 9.06 -19.30
N ALA A 254 -13.41 9.98 -19.31
CA ALA A 254 -13.33 11.22 -18.55
C ALA A 254 -13.27 10.99 -17.03
N ALA A 255 -14.07 10.07 -16.49
CA ALA A 255 -14.05 9.75 -15.06
C ALA A 255 -12.76 9.04 -14.67
N VAL A 256 -12.30 8.09 -15.49
CA VAL A 256 -11.03 7.38 -15.28
C VAL A 256 -9.86 8.37 -15.27
N GLY A 257 -9.81 9.29 -16.23
CA GLY A 257 -8.75 10.30 -16.32
C GLY A 257 -8.77 11.30 -15.16
N ALA A 258 -9.94 11.74 -14.71
CA ALA A 258 -10.07 12.66 -13.59
C ALA A 258 -9.59 12.03 -12.27
N GLU A 259 -10.03 10.80 -11.98
CA GLU A 259 -9.65 10.05 -10.79
C GLU A 259 -8.16 9.70 -10.80
N ALA A 260 -7.64 9.18 -11.93
CA ALA A 260 -6.22 8.86 -12.07
C ALA A 260 -5.34 10.09 -11.91
N ARG A 261 -5.74 11.25 -12.47
CA ARG A 261 -5.03 12.52 -12.29
C ARG A 261 -5.01 12.94 -10.82
N GLY A 262 -6.12 12.79 -10.10
CA GLY A 262 -6.18 13.06 -8.66
C GLY A 262 -5.19 12.22 -7.86
N MET A 263 -5.12 10.91 -8.14
CA MET A 263 -4.18 10.00 -7.49
C MET A 263 -2.72 10.36 -7.78
N ILE A 264 -2.39 10.64 -9.04
CA ILE A 264 -1.05 11.07 -9.46
C ILE A 264 -0.67 12.37 -8.75
N TRP A 265 -1.56 13.37 -8.75
CA TRP A 265 -1.26 14.65 -8.13
C TRP A 265 -1.08 14.56 -6.61
N ALA A 266 -1.87 13.72 -5.95
CA ALA A 266 -1.72 13.41 -4.53
C ALA A 266 -0.36 12.74 -4.23
N PHE A 267 0.10 11.84 -5.10
CA PHE A 267 1.42 11.22 -5.00
C PHE A 267 2.52 12.27 -5.09
N PHE A 268 2.52 13.12 -6.12
CA PHE A 268 3.54 14.17 -6.28
C PHE A 268 3.56 15.17 -5.12
N ARG A 269 2.38 15.57 -4.62
CA ARG A 269 2.30 16.56 -3.54
C ARG A 269 2.66 16.01 -2.16
N THR A 270 2.59 14.68 -1.97
CA THR A 270 2.80 14.05 -0.65
C THR A 270 4.09 13.22 -0.60
N ALA A 271 4.30 12.33 -1.57
CA ALA A 271 5.41 11.38 -1.56
C ALA A 271 6.74 12.03 -1.92
N VAL A 272 6.80 12.83 -3.00
CA VAL A 272 8.03 13.46 -3.49
C VAL A 272 8.72 14.36 -2.44
N PRO A 273 8.04 15.28 -1.73
CA PRO A 273 8.72 16.13 -0.75
C PRO A 273 9.25 15.34 0.45
N ILE A 274 8.51 14.31 0.89
CA ILE A 274 8.95 13.44 1.99
C ILE A 274 10.14 12.59 1.54
N PHE A 275 10.13 12.08 0.31
CA PHE A 275 11.26 11.34 -0.24
C PHE A 275 12.54 12.20 -0.27
N PHE A 276 12.44 13.44 -0.77
CA PHE A 276 13.57 14.36 -0.79
C PHE A 276 14.13 14.61 0.62
N ALA A 277 13.24 14.81 1.61
CA ALA A 277 13.65 15.00 2.99
C ALA A 277 14.34 13.75 3.57
N ILE A 278 13.82 12.55 3.32
CA ILE A 278 14.43 11.29 3.77
C ILE A 278 15.80 11.08 3.11
N ALA A 279 15.91 11.30 1.80
CA ALA A 279 17.17 11.16 1.07
C ALA A 279 18.25 12.11 1.60
N MET A 280 17.88 13.38 1.83
CA MET A 280 18.78 14.36 2.43
C MET A 280 19.25 13.95 3.83
N ILE A 281 18.34 13.46 4.69
CA ILE A 281 18.69 13.01 6.04
C ILE A 281 19.57 11.75 5.98
N ALA A 282 19.21 10.77 5.15
CA ALA A 282 19.95 9.51 5.02
C ALA A 282 21.39 9.75 4.54
N SER A 283 21.58 10.62 3.55
CA SER A 283 22.91 10.98 3.08
C SER A 283 23.76 11.72 4.13
N ILE A 284 23.16 12.60 4.94
CA ILE A 284 23.88 13.24 6.06
C ILE A 284 24.29 12.19 7.11
N LEU A 285 23.40 11.24 7.39
CA LEU A 285 23.69 10.14 8.33
C LEU A 285 24.81 9.23 7.82
N GLU A 286 24.82 8.94 6.52
CA GLU A 286 25.89 8.20 5.83
C GLU A 286 27.21 8.95 5.94
N TRP A 287 27.23 10.24 5.57
CA TRP A 287 28.44 11.07 5.66
C TRP A 287 29.01 11.14 7.09
N SER A 288 28.15 11.11 8.10
CA SER A 288 28.59 11.09 9.50
C SER A 288 29.11 9.73 9.98
N GLY A 289 29.04 8.67 9.16
CA GLY A 289 29.36 7.28 9.53
C GLY A 289 28.38 6.67 10.54
N ALA A 290 27.25 7.35 10.81
CA ALA A 290 26.27 6.91 11.79
C ALA A 290 25.54 5.63 11.36
N LEU A 291 25.34 5.45 10.04
CA LEU A 291 24.74 4.22 9.50
C LEU A 291 25.66 3.01 9.68
N ASP A 292 26.95 3.17 9.41
CA ASP A 292 27.95 2.10 9.58
C ASP A 292 28.15 1.75 11.06
N ALA A 293 28.12 2.76 11.95
CA ALA A 293 28.16 2.54 13.39
C ALA A 293 26.89 1.87 13.93
N ALA A 294 25.74 2.07 13.28
CA ALA A 294 24.47 1.47 13.69
C ALA A 294 24.36 -0.02 13.31
N GLY A 295 25.04 -0.47 12.24
CA GLY A 295 25.02 -1.87 11.78
C GLY A 295 25.36 -2.88 12.89
N PRO A 296 26.54 -2.78 13.53
CA PRO A 296 26.94 -3.67 14.63
C PRO A 296 26.02 -3.57 15.86
N LEU A 297 25.45 -2.39 16.13
CA LEU A 297 24.51 -2.19 17.24
C LEU A 297 23.17 -2.90 17.00
N LEU A 298 22.77 -3.04 15.74
CA LEU A 298 21.55 -3.72 15.31
C LEU A 298 21.75 -5.23 15.07
N ALA A 299 22.99 -5.70 14.96
CA ALA A 299 23.33 -7.11 14.82
C ALA A 299 22.65 -8.04 15.87
N PRO A 300 22.64 -7.74 17.19
CA PRO A 300 21.95 -8.59 18.16
C PRO A 300 20.42 -8.65 17.93
N ALA A 301 19.82 -7.59 17.39
CA ALA A 301 18.41 -7.61 17.02
C ALA A 301 18.15 -8.52 15.80
N MET A 302 19.08 -8.57 14.84
CA MET A 302 18.98 -9.48 13.69
C MET A 302 19.18 -10.95 14.07
N ALA A 303 20.00 -11.24 15.07
CA ALA A 303 20.21 -12.59 15.58
C ALA A 303 18.90 -13.23 16.11
N VAL A 304 17.98 -12.42 16.66
CA VAL A 304 16.64 -12.88 17.09
C VAL A 304 15.84 -13.49 15.93
N PHE A 305 16.08 -13.01 14.71
CA PHE A 305 15.40 -13.45 13.49
C PHE A 305 16.19 -14.50 12.69
N ALA A 306 17.30 -15.02 13.23
CA ALA A 306 18.26 -15.87 12.52
C ALA A 306 18.81 -15.23 11.22
N LEU A 307 18.95 -13.90 11.23
CA LEU A 307 19.48 -13.10 10.13
C LEU A 307 20.94 -12.69 10.38
N PRO A 308 21.77 -12.62 9.33
CA PRO A 308 23.14 -12.14 9.43
C PRO A 308 23.17 -10.61 9.64
N ALA A 309 24.28 -10.07 10.15
CA ALA A 309 24.38 -8.66 10.54
C ALA A 309 24.24 -7.70 9.34
N GLU A 310 24.62 -8.16 8.15
CA GLU A 310 24.56 -7.42 6.89
C GLU A 310 23.12 -7.09 6.48
N ALA A 311 22.12 -7.85 6.95
CA ALA A 311 20.71 -7.58 6.67
C ALA A 311 20.10 -6.47 7.56
N ALA A 312 20.82 -5.99 8.58
CA ALA A 312 20.31 -5.01 9.53
C ALA A 312 20.03 -3.65 8.87
N LEU A 313 21.03 -3.12 8.16
CA LEU A 313 20.94 -1.81 7.52
C LEU A 313 19.86 -1.76 6.42
N PRO A 314 19.80 -2.71 5.47
CA PRO A 314 18.72 -2.77 4.49
C PRO A 314 17.34 -2.85 5.14
N THR A 315 17.18 -3.63 6.22
CA THR A 315 15.89 -3.78 6.91
C THR A 315 15.44 -2.46 7.57
N VAL A 316 16.35 -1.74 8.21
CA VAL A 316 16.03 -0.45 8.84
C VAL A 316 15.73 0.62 7.79
N LEU A 317 16.54 0.70 6.74
CA LEU A 317 16.30 1.64 5.64
C LEU A 317 14.99 1.32 4.92
N ALA A 318 14.70 0.04 4.66
CA ALA A 318 13.42 -0.43 4.12
C ALA A 318 12.20 -0.05 4.98
N ALA A 319 12.39 0.02 6.30
CA ALA A 319 11.33 0.40 7.23
C ALA A 319 10.99 1.90 7.12
N VAL A 320 11.99 2.76 6.94
CA VAL A 320 11.80 4.19 6.69
C VAL A 320 11.24 4.42 5.28
N ARG A 321 11.83 3.78 4.28
CA ARG A 321 11.59 3.96 2.85
C ARG A 321 11.71 2.61 2.13
N LYS A 322 10.65 2.15 1.45
CA LYS A 322 10.57 0.75 0.95
C LYS A 322 11.56 0.41 -0.17
N ASP A 323 12.25 1.38 -0.73
CA ASP A 323 13.35 1.20 -1.67
C ASP A 323 14.63 0.68 -1.02
N GLY A 324 14.78 0.82 0.29
CA GLY A 324 15.85 0.15 1.05
C GLY A 324 15.81 -1.37 0.92
N ILE A 325 14.71 -1.96 0.43
CA ILE A 325 14.64 -3.39 0.07
C ILE A 325 15.65 -3.72 -1.03
N LEU A 326 15.92 -2.81 -1.99
CA LEU A 326 16.87 -3.06 -3.08
C LEU A 326 18.32 -3.23 -2.60
N LEU A 327 18.67 -2.73 -1.41
CA LEU A 327 19.99 -2.97 -0.80
C LEU A 327 20.20 -4.44 -0.42
N LEU A 328 19.11 -5.22 -0.29
CA LEU A 328 19.20 -6.68 -0.16
C LEU A 328 19.53 -7.38 -1.48
N ALA A 329 19.53 -6.67 -2.62
CA ALA A 329 19.90 -7.22 -3.93
C ALA A 329 21.39 -7.06 -4.24
N GLU A 330 22.14 -6.34 -3.39
CA GLU A 330 23.58 -6.16 -3.57
C GLU A 330 24.31 -7.50 -3.45
N ALA A 331 25.30 -7.72 -4.32
CA ALA A 331 25.98 -9.01 -4.43
C ALA A 331 26.60 -9.49 -3.09
N GLY A 332 27.07 -8.56 -2.24
CA GLY A 332 27.64 -8.89 -0.94
C GLY A 332 26.60 -9.38 0.09
N THR A 333 25.40 -8.81 0.10
CA THR A 333 24.32 -9.20 1.03
C THR A 333 23.62 -10.46 0.53
N VAL A 334 23.35 -10.56 -0.77
CA VAL A 334 22.72 -11.75 -1.37
C VAL A 334 23.58 -13.00 -1.16
N ALA A 335 24.91 -12.90 -1.29
CA ALA A 335 25.80 -14.04 -1.14
C ALA A 335 25.88 -14.60 0.29
N SER A 336 25.60 -13.78 1.31
CA SER A 336 25.61 -14.21 2.71
C SER A 336 24.27 -14.79 3.19
N LEU A 337 23.21 -14.65 2.40
CA LEU A 337 21.84 -15.01 2.78
C LEU A 337 21.40 -16.33 2.12
N ASN A 338 20.92 -17.28 2.94
CA ASN A 338 20.24 -18.47 2.44
C ASN A 338 18.83 -18.11 1.91
N ALA A 339 18.21 -18.97 1.09
CA ALA A 339 16.90 -18.72 0.48
C ALA A 339 15.80 -18.40 1.51
N THR A 340 15.80 -19.08 2.66
CA THR A 340 14.85 -18.82 3.75
C THR A 340 15.17 -17.54 4.51
N GLN A 341 16.44 -17.21 4.70
CA GLN A 341 16.86 -15.95 5.33
C GLN A 341 16.54 -14.76 4.44
N LEU A 342 16.73 -14.89 3.12
CA LEU A 342 16.32 -13.88 2.15
C LEU A 342 14.80 -13.65 2.20
N LEU A 343 14.00 -14.73 2.24
CA LEU A 343 12.55 -14.64 2.42
C LEU A 343 12.18 -13.86 3.70
N VAL A 344 12.78 -14.22 4.84
CA VAL A 344 12.51 -13.60 6.13
C VAL A 344 12.97 -12.14 6.16
N ALA A 345 14.15 -11.83 5.64
CA ALA A 345 14.68 -10.47 5.54
C ALA A 345 13.79 -9.59 4.68
N THR A 346 13.40 -10.05 3.49
CA THR A 346 12.52 -9.32 2.58
C THR A 346 11.11 -9.16 3.17
N PHE A 347 10.58 -10.17 3.87
CA PHE A 347 9.31 -10.06 4.60
C PHE A 347 9.40 -9.02 5.72
N LEU A 348 10.40 -9.13 6.59
CA LEU A 348 10.64 -8.23 7.72
C LEU A 348 10.80 -6.77 7.23
N ALA A 349 11.67 -6.53 6.25
CA ALA A 349 11.87 -5.24 5.60
C ALA A 349 10.56 -4.67 5.01
N GLY A 350 9.72 -5.54 4.45
CA GLY A 350 8.42 -5.20 3.90
C GLY A 350 7.34 -4.87 4.95
N THR A 351 7.29 -5.57 6.09
CA THR A 351 6.12 -5.54 6.98
C THR A 351 6.35 -4.95 8.36
N VAL A 352 7.61 -4.79 8.82
CA VAL A 352 7.92 -4.27 10.18
C VAL A 352 7.30 -2.92 10.46
N LEU A 353 7.39 -2.00 9.50
CA LEU A 353 6.77 -0.70 9.57
C LEU A 353 6.05 -0.38 8.25
N PRO A 354 4.89 0.30 8.31
CA PRO A 354 4.41 1.00 7.14
C PRO A 354 5.44 2.07 6.78
N CYS A 355 5.64 2.35 5.49
CA CYS A 355 6.61 3.38 5.11
C CYS A 355 6.30 4.72 5.81
N LEU A 356 7.33 5.54 6.05
CA LEU A 356 7.17 6.77 6.84
C LEU A 356 6.04 7.67 6.33
N VAL A 357 5.91 7.79 5.00
CA VAL A 357 4.83 8.54 4.34
C VAL A 357 3.45 7.99 4.70
N THR A 358 3.30 6.67 4.69
CA THR A 358 2.07 5.98 5.07
C THR A 358 1.76 6.21 6.54
N ALA A 359 2.74 6.06 7.44
CA ALA A 359 2.57 6.31 8.87
C ALA A 359 2.11 7.74 9.17
N ILE A 360 2.73 8.75 8.53
CA ILE A 360 2.32 10.16 8.65
C ILE A 360 0.89 10.36 8.14
N THR A 361 0.53 9.73 7.03
CA THR A 361 -0.81 9.83 6.46
C THR A 361 -1.86 9.21 7.39
N ILE A 362 -1.58 8.05 8.01
CA ILE A 362 -2.44 7.46 9.04
C ILE A 362 -2.59 8.40 10.23
N GLY A 363 -1.49 9.01 10.69
CA GLY A 363 -1.50 9.98 11.79
C GLY A 363 -2.36 11.20 11.50
N ARG A 364 -2.37 11.68 10.24
CA ARG A 364 -3.22 12.79 9.79
C ARG A 364 -4.70 12.39 9.64
N GLU A 365 -5.00 11.16 9.25
CA GLU A 365 -6.37 10.68 8.99
C GLU A 365 -7.11 10.14 10.23
N LEU A 366 -6.41 9.48 11.15
CA LEU A 366 -6.98 8.78 12.31
C LEU A 366 -6.39 9.23 13.65
N GLY A 367 -5.45 10.17 13.62
CA GLY A 367 -4.77 10.70 14.80
C GLY A 367 -3.47 9.96 15.14
N VAL A 368 -2.51 10.70 15.70
CA VAL A 368 -1.16 10.20 16.02
C VAL A 368 -1.15 9.06 17.04
N ARG A 369 -2.08 9.07 18.00
CA ARG A 369 -2.22 8.00 19.00
C ARG A 369 -2.63 6.68 18.36
N PHE A 370 -3.56 6.74 17.42
CA PHE A 370 -3.98 5.56 16.66
C PHE A 370 -2.84 5.05 15.78
N ALA A 371 -2.16 5.95 15.06
CA ALA A 371 -1.04 5.60 14.19
C ALA A 371 0.10 4.92 14.98
N GLY A 372 0.50 5.48 16.12
CA GLY A 372 1.54 4.89 16.97
C GLY A 372 1.13 3.52 17.53
N GLY A 373 -0.11 3.36 17.99
CA GLY A 373 -0.63 2.07 18.45
C GLY A 373 -0.73 1.02 17.34
N LEU A 374 -1.07 1.42 16.12
CA LEU A 374 -1.09 0.55 14.95
C LEU A 374 0.32 0.09 14.58
N VAL A 375 1.26 1.04 14.49
CA VAL A 375 2.68 0.79 14.19
C VAL A 375 3.28 -0.20 15.19
N LEU A 376 3.04 -0.02 16.49
CA LEU A 376 3.56 -0.91 17.51
C LEU A 376 2.99 -2.34 17.40
N LYS A 377 1.69 -2.48 17.14
CA LYS A 377 1.07 -3.80 16.95
C LYS A 377 1.58 -4.48 15.68
N GLN A 378 1.73 -3.71 14.61
CA GLN A 378 2.27 -4.18 13.34
C GLN A 378 3.72 -4.66 13.49
N SER A 379 4.60 -3.86 14.12
CA SER A 379 6.00 -4.22 14.30
C SER A 379 6.16 -5.45 15.19
N ALA A 380 5.41 -5.53 16.28
CA ALA A 380 5.40 -6.71 17.16
C ALA A 380 4.93 -7.96 16.39
N PHE A 381 3.84 -7.86 15.63
CA PHE A 381 3.32 -8.99 14.86
C PHE A 381 4.30 -9.42 13.75
N ALA A 382 4.83 -8.47 12.97
CA ALA A 382 5.82 -8.74 11.93
C ALA A 382 7.06 -9.43 12.51
N ALA A 383 7.57 -8.95 13.64
CA ALA A 383 8.71 -9.55 14.33
C ALA A 383 8.40 -10.99 14.77
N THR A 384 7.22 -11.26 15.34
CA THR A 384 6.86 -12.62 15.74
C THR A 384 6.76 -13.58 14.55
N VAL A 385 6.17 -13.16 13.44
CA VAL A 385 6.09 -13.97 12.21
C VAL A 385 7.49 -14.20 11.62
N ALA A 386 8.32 -13.17 11.54
CA ALA A 386 9.69 -13.30 11.04
C ALA A 386 10.54 -14.23 11.91
N ALA A 387 10.45 -14.11 13.24
CA ALA A 387 11.17 -14.98 14.16
C ALA A 387 10.71 -16.43 14.05
N THR A 388 9.40 -16.68 14.02
CA THR A 388 8.86 -18.04 13.88
C THR A 388 9.28 -18.70 12.57
N VAL A 389 9.20 -17.99 11.43
CA VAL A 389 9.63 -18.52 10.14
C VAL A 389 11.15 -18.72 10.08
N GLY A 390 11.91 -17.75 10.60
CA GLY A 390 13.37 -17.80 10.68
C GLY A 390 13.85 -19.03 11.46
N TRP A 391 13.38 -19.20 12.69
CA TRP A 391 13.75 -20.34 13.54
C TRP A 391 13.20 -21.68 13.04
N ALA A 392 11.99 -21.72 12.48
CA ALA A 392 11.46 -22.93 11.86
C ALA A 392 12.35 -23.38 10.69
N SER A 393 12.92 -22.46 9.93
CA SER A 393 13.83 -22.79 8.83
C SER A 393 15.18 -23.34 9.34
N VAL A 394 15.71 -22.82 10.44
CA VAL A 394 16.93 -23.34 11.07
C VAL A 394 16.72 -24.77 11.57
N LEU A 395 15.56 -25.07 12.14
CA LEU A 395 15.21 -26.41 12.66
C LEU A 395 14.87 -27.46 11.58
N LEU A 396 14.51 -27.03 10.37
CA LEU A 396 14.16 -27.94 9.26
C LEU A 396 15.35 -28.22 8.33
N VAL A 397 16.37 -27.35 8.35
CA VAL A 397 17.56 -27.44 7.48
C VAL A 397 18.80 -27.87 8.26
N GLY A 398 18.85 -27.65 9.59
CA GLY A 398 19.82 -28.25 10.50
C GLY A 398 19.35 -29.60 11.01
#